data_AF-A0A933ITY3-F1
#
_entry.id   AF-A0A933ITY3-F1
#
_cell.length_a   1.000
_cell.length_b   1.000
_cell.length_c   1.000
_cell.angle_alpha   90.00
_cell.angle_beta   90.00
_cell.angle_gamma   90.00
#
_symmetry.space_group_name_H-M   'P 1'
#
loop_
_entity.id
_entity.type
_entity.pdbx_description
1 polymer ?
#
loop_
_entity_poly.entity_id
_entity_poly.type
_entity_poly.pdbx_seq_one_letter_code
_entity_poly.pdbx_strand_id
1 'polypeptide(L)'
;RYARTVPSTWIKTLRRLVYLLTSVPAVYTRLHGIVGWLSGWRALEAKLLEEDETVLHMPPDYLTALSGLEARVGVANLARLDRAPRNYVDSAGYYFRHIPKRSGVRLPPEMPGATYSHFVLRVRNRDEWVLHGLRAGIQLGTLYEYSMPELPDYGSSSPDAFPEAGKLARHTLHLPVWGGARLASEVVGRLFL
;
A
#
# COMPACT_ATOMS: atom_id res chain seq x y z
N ARG A 1 22.54 0.51 27.12
CA ARG A 1 22.74 1.92 26.69
C ARG A 1 21.60 2.26 25.73
N TYR A 2 20.73 3.22 26.05
CA TYR A 2 19.68 3.64 25.14
C TYR A 2 20.27 4.59 24.09
N ALA A 3 20.03 4.31 22.81
CA ALA A 3 20.38 5.24 21.75
C ALA A 3 19.50 6.49 21.89
N ARG A 4 20.10 7.68 21.90
CA ARG A 4 19.38 8.96 21.95
C ARG A 4 19.22 9.51 20.55
N THR A 5 18.08 10.11 20.29
CA THR A 5 17.83 10.81 19.04
C THR A 5 18.60 12.14 19.01
N VAL A 6 19.12 12.48 17.83
CA VAL A 6 19.83 13.73 17.51
C VAL A 6 18.84 14.68 16.84
N PRO A 7 18.86 16.00 17.12
CA PRO A 7 17.98 16.95 16.46
C PRO A 7 18.16 16.95 14.93
N SER A 8 17.09 17.24 14.20
CA SER A 8 17.12 17.34 12.74
C SER A 8 17.95 18.55 12.28
N THR A 9 18.68 18.40 11.16
CA THR A 9 19.41 19.51 10.54
C THR A 9 18.56 20.23 9.48
N TRP A 10 18.93 21.47 9.13
CA TRP A 10 18.29 22.22 8.04
C TRP A 10 18.43 21.51 6.68
N ILE A 11 19.55 20.80 6.47
CA ILE A 11 19.80 20.00 5.26
C ILE A 11 18.77 18.88 5.14
N LYS A 12 18.43 18.19 6.25
CA LYS A 12 17.35 17.19 6.27
C LYS A 12 16.02 17.82 5.87
N THR A 13 15.67 18.98 6.44
CA THR A 13 14.44 19.71 6.08
C THR A 13 14.38 20.03 4.59
N LEU A 14 15.47 20.53 3.99
CA LEU A 14 15.52 20.85 2.57
C LEU A 14 15.36 19.60 1.70
N ARG A 15 16.04 18.49 2.04
CA ARG A 15 15.88 17.20 1.33
C ARG A 15 14.44 16.70 1.39
N ARG A 16 13.79 16.79 2.55
CA ARG A 16 12.38 16.40 2.72
C ARG A 16 11.42 17.32 1.97
N LEU A 17 11.73 18.61 1.84
CA LEU A 17 10.96 19.55 1.02
C LEU A 17 11.03 19.18 -0.46
N VAL A 18 12.24 18.92 -0.98
CA VAL A 18 12.43 18.48 -2.36
C VAL A 18 11.68 17.17 -2.59
N TYR A 19 11.83 16.19 -1.68
CA TYR A 19 11.10 14.93 -1.73
C TYR A 19 9.57 15.13 -1.80
N LEU A 20 9.03 15.99 -0.92
CA LEU A 20 7.60 16.32 -0.91
C LEU A 20 7.16 16.91 -2.25
N LEU A 21 7.89 17.89 -2.80
CA LEU A 21 7.59 18.51 -4.09
C LEU A 21 7.65 17.48 -5.24
N THR A 22 8.62 16.57 -5.22
CA THR A 22 8.74 15.51 -6.24
C THR A 22 7.68 14.43 -6.11
N SER A 23 7.09 14.23 -4.92
CA SER A 23 6.01 13.24 -4.72
C SER A 23 4.65 13.72 -5.23
N VAL A 24 4.41 15.03 -5.30
CA VAL A 24 3.13 15.60 -5.75
C VAL A 24 2.75 15.18 -7.18
N PRO A 25 3.67 15.18 -8.17
CA PRO A 25 3.42 14.63 -9.50
C PRO A 25 2.97 13.16 -9.50
N ALA A 26 3.54 12.33 -8.62
CA ALA A 26 3.21 10.90 -8.54
C ALA A 26 1.79 10.65 -8.01
N VAL A 27 1.17 11.65 -7.37
CA VAL A 27 -0.21 11.59 -6.85
C VAL A 27 -1.22 12.22 -7.83
N TYR A 28 -0.76 12.88 -8.89
CA TYR A 28 -1.63 13.55 -9.86
C TYR A 28 -2.06 12.59 -10.99
N THR A 29 -3.35 12.30 -11.09
CA THR A 29 -3.96 11.31 -12.03
C THR A 29 -3.55 11.47 -13.49
N ARG A 30 -3.23 12.68 -13.96
CA ARG A 30 -2.74 12.90 -15.35
C ARG A 30 -1.28 12.49 -15.57
N LEU A 31 -0.48 12.40 -14.53
CA LEU A 31 0.94 12.05 -14.61
C LEU A 31 1.20 10.57 -14.29
N HIS A 32 0.22 9.83 -13.76
CA HIS A 32 0.31 8.39 -13.56
C HIS A 32 0.66 7.62 -14.84
N GLY A 33 0.17 8.05 -16.02
CA GLY A 33 0.56 7.43 -17.30
C GLY A 33 2.04 7.63 -17.64
N ILE A 34 2.62 8.78 -17.28
CA ILE A 34 4.03 9.09 -17.51
C ILE A 34 4.91 8.36 -16.48
N VAL A 35 4.49 8.30 -15.21
CA VAL A 35 5.19 7.52 -14.16
C VAL A 35 5.15 6.03 -14.48
N GLY A 36 4.01 5.48 -14.91
CA GLY A 36 3.87 4.08 -15.34
C GLY A 36 4.71 3.75 -16.59
N TRP A 37 4.86 4.71 -17.50
CA TRP A 37 5.77 4.59 -18.64
C TRP A 37 7.25 4.64 -18.23
N LEU A 38 7.62 5.55 -17.30
CA LEU A 38 8.97 5.67 -16.74
C LEU A 38 9.37 4.49 -15.85
N SER A 39 8.42 3.87 -15.14
CA SER A 39 8.67 2.65 -14.36
C SER A 39 8.96 1.44 -15.25
N GLY A 40 8.53 1.43 -16.52
CA GLY A 40 8.93 0.41 -17.49
C GLY A 40 10.39 0.53 -17.96
N TRP A 41 11.12 1.55 -17.50
CA TRP A 41 12.54 1.71 -17.77
C TRP A 41 13.34 0.92 -16.73
N ARG A 42 13.90 -0.23 -17.15
CA ARG A 42 14.66 -1.18 -16.32
C ARG A 42 15.71 -0.56 -15.37
N ALA A 43 16.27 0.59 -15.71
CA ALA A 43 17.25 1.31 -14.89
C ALA A 43 16.63 2.04 -13.69
N LEU A 44 15.37 2.47 -13.80
CA LEU A 44 14.62 3.08 -12.70
C LEU A 44 14.02 2.00 -11.79
N GLU A 45 13.52 0.91 -12.38
CA GLU A 45 13.12 -0.31 -11.67
C GLU A 45 14.23 -0.84 -10.78
N ALA A 46 15.45 -1.02 -11.31
CA ALA A 46 16.59 -1.55 -10.55
C ALA A 46 16.95 -0.69 -9.31
N LYS A 47 16.64 0.61 -9.31
CA LYS A 47 16.94 1.53 -8.21
C LYS A 47 15.75 1.76 -7.27
N LEU A 48 14.54 1.43 -7.70
CA LEU A 48 13.30 1.49 -6.90
C LEU A 48 12.96 0.15 -6.25
N LEU A 49 13.36 -0.97 -6.87
CA LEU A 49 13.21 -2.35 -6.39
C LEU A 49 14.39 -2.80 -5.52
N GLU A 50 15.40 -1.96 -5.31
CA GLU A 50 16.55 -2.25 -4.42
C GLU A 50 16.17 -2.14 -2.93
N GLU A 51 14.94 -2.52 -2.57
CA GLU A 51 14.61 -2.98 -1.23
C GLU A 51 14.58 -4.50 -1.31
N ASP A 52 15.77 -5.10 -1.30
CA ASP A 52 15.91 -6.54 -1.15
C ASP A 52 15.22 -6.96 0.16
N GLU A 53 14.15 -7.75 0.05
CA GLU A 53 13.33 -8.20 1.19
C GLU A 53 14.15 -9.00 2.22
N THR A 54 15.37 -9.43 1.84
CA THR A 54 16.33 -10.13 2.70
C THR A 54 17.27 -9.19 3.46
N VAL A 55 17.32 -7.90 3.11
CA VAL A 55 18.30 -6.97 3.69
C VAL A 55 17.64 -5.97 4.63
N LEU A 56 17.71 -6.25 5.93
CA LEU A 56 17.22 -5.34 6.97
C LEU A 56 18.20 -4.17 7.19
N HIS A 57 18.08 -3.11 6.41
CA HIS A 57 18.83 -1.86 6.62
C HIS A 57 18.03 -0.83 7.41
N MET A 58 18.58 -0.38 8.53
CA MET A 58 18.08 0.85 9.17
C MET A 58 18.42 2.04 8.28
N PRO A 59 17.50 2.99 8.08
CA PRO A 59 17.79 4.17 7.30
C PRO A 59 18.96 4.94 7.94
N PRO A 60 19.81 5.61 7.15
CA PRO A 60 21.01 6.29 7.66
C PRO A 60 20.69 7.36 8.72
N ASP A 61 19.45 7.87 8.76
CA ASP A 61 18.98 8.85 9.72
C ASP A 61 18.07 8.28 10.83
N TYR A 62 18.13 6.97 11.13
CA TYR A 62 17.26 6.31 12.12
C TYR A 62 17.32 6.89 13.54
N LEU A 63 18.46 7.50 13.93
CA LEU A 63 18.60 8.24 15.20
C LEU A 63 18.38 9.74 15.06
N THR A 64 17.89 10.24 13.92
CA THR A 64 17.63 11.66 13.73
C THR A 64 16.15 11.97 13.94
N ALA A 65 15.85 12.96 14.79
CA ALA A 65 14.49 13.43 15.01
C ALA A 65 13.80 13.88 13.70
N LEU A 66 12.47 13.89 13.71
CA LEU A 66 11.68 14.47 12.63
C LEU A 66 12.00 15.97 12.49
N SER A 67 12.12 16.43 11.25
CA SER A 67 12.22 17.86 10.95
C SER A 67 10.92 18.58 11.22
N GLY A 68 10.99 19.91 11.41
CA GLY A 68 9.81 20.75 11.53
C GLY A 68 8.86 20.65 10.33
N LEU A 69 9.38 20.37 9.12
CA LEU A 69 8.55 20.14 7.93
C LEU A 69 7.77 18.82 8.05
N GLU A 70 8.44 17.71 8.38
CA GLU A 70 7.79 16.41 8.58
C GLU A 70 6.72 16.49 9.67
N ALA A 71 7.01 17.19 10.78
CA ALA A 71 6.05 17.42 11.85
C ALA A 71 4.81 18.21 11.37
N ARG A 72 5.00 19.27 10.56
CA ARG A 72 3.89 20.06 9.99
C ARG A 72 3.02 19.24 9.04
N VAL A 73 3.62 18.40 8.21
CA VAL A 73 2.88 17.46 7.34
C VAL A 73 2.08 16.47 8.21
N GLY A 74 2.70 15.95 9.27
CA GLY A 74 2.02 15.10 10.25
C GLY A 74 0.79 15.78 10.87
N VAL A 75 0.93 17.02 11.35
CA VAL A 75 -0.19 17.80 11.90
C VAL A 75 -1.30 18.03 10.87
N ALA A 76 -0.95 18.33 9.62
CA ALA A 76 -1.94 18.45 8.55
C ALA A 76 -2.67 17.12 8.26
N ASN A 77 -1.98 15.99 8.35
CA ASN A 77 -2.60 14.67 8.21
C ASN A 77 -3.49 14.32 9.42
N LEU A 78 -3.11 14.71 10.63
CA LEU A 78 -3.94 14.52 11.83
C LEU A 78 -5.27 15.24 11.72
N ALA A 79 -5.33 16.41 11.07
CA ALA A 79 -6.59 17.11 10.81
C ALA A 79 -7.56 16.31 9.91
N ARG A 80 -7.11 15.24 9.24
CA ARG A 80 -7.93 14.36 8.40
C ARG A 80 -8.32 13.06 9.09
N LEU A 81 -7.84 12.83 10.31
CA LEU A 81 -8.01 11.58 11.04
C LEU A 81 -9.48 11.28 11.36
N ASP A 82 -10.33 12.29 11.48
CA ASP A 82 -11.78 12.06 11.70
C ASP A 82 -12.51 11.52 10.47
N ARG A 83 -11.95 11.73 9.27
CA ARG A 83 -12.58 11.37 7.99
C ARG A 83 -12.00 10.08 7.40
N ALA A 84 -10.70 9.85 7.55
CA ALA A 84 -10.04 8.71 6.91
C ALA A 84 -10.60 7.34 7.34
N PRO A 85 -10.82 7.05 8.63
CA PRO A 85 -11.45 5.80 9.06
C PRO A 85 -12.88 5.66 8.57
N ARG A 86 -13.65 6.75 8.49
CA ARG A 86 -15.00 6.73 7.93
C ARG A 86 -14.99 6.33 6.47
N ASN A 87 -14.07 6.90 5.68
CA ASN A 87 -13.90 6.51 4.29
C ASN A 87 -13.59 5.01 4.15
N TYR A 88 -12.71 4.46 5.00
CA TYR A 88 -12.39 3.03 4.95
C TYR A 88 -13.62 2.16 5.23
N VAL A 89 -14.39 2.49 6.27
CA VAL A 89 -15.63 1.79 6.63
C VAL A 89 -16.68 1.92 5.51
N ASP A 90 -16.86 3.12 4.96
CA ASP A 90 -17.83 3.38 3.89
C ASP A 90 -17.47 2.62 2.60
N SER A 91 -16.18 2.59 2.23
CA SER A 91 -15.68 1.82 1.10
C SER A 91 -15.89 0.32 1.32
N ALA A 92 -15.47 -0.21 2.47
CA ALA A 92 -15.62 -1.63 2.81
C ALA A 92 -17.10 -2.05 2.81
N GLY A 93 -17.97 -1.26 3.44
CA GLY A 93 -19.41 -1.49 3.44
C GLY A 93 -20.01 -1.46 2.04
N TYR A 94 -19.53 -0.57 1.17
CA TYR A 94 -19.94 -0.57 -0.23
C TYR A 94 -19.52 -1.86 -0.95
N TYR A 95 -18.27 -2.30 -0.77
CA TYR A 95 -17.76 -3.53 -1.38
C TYR A 95 -18.51 -4.77 -0.94
N PHE A 96 -18.78 -4.93 0.37
CA PHE A 96 -19.57 -6.06 0.88
C PHE A 96 -20.96 -6.14 0.25
N ARG A 97 -21.60 -4.98 0.00
CA ARG A 97 -22.94 -4.93 -0.58
C ARG A 97 -22.99 -5.14 -2.09
N HIS A 98 -21.97 -4.70 -2.83
CA HIS A 98 -22.07 -4.55 -4.29
C HIS A 98 -21.12 -5.43 -5.10
N ILE A 99 -20.09 -6.04 -4.51
CA ILE A 99 -19.27 -7.00 -5.25
C ILE A 99 -20.12 -8.26 -5.50
N PRO A 100 -20.33 -8.67 -6.77
CA PRO A 100 -21.17 -9.82 -7.07
C PRO A 100 -20.58 -11.12 -6.52
N LYS A 101 -21.42 -12.01 -5.98
CA LYS A 101 -20.98 -13.32 -5.45
C LYS A 101 -20.30 -14.22 -6.50
N ARG A 102 -20.56 -14.00 -7.80
CA ARG A 102 -19.99 -14.77 -8.93
C ARG A 102 -18.82 -14.08 -9.63
N SER A 103 -18.19 -13.09 -8.99
CA SER A 103 -17.09 -12.30 -9.55
C SER A 103 -15.75 -13.03 -9.65
N GLY A 104 -15.65 -14.28 -9.18
CA GLY A 104 -14.37 -15.02 -9.15
C GLY A 104 -13.41 -14.56 -8.05
N VAL A 105 -13.86 -13.68 -7.14
CA VAL A 105 -13.12 -13.25 -5.95
C VAL A 105 -13.84 -13.72 -4.69
N ARG A 106 -13.09 -13.87 -3.60
CA ARG A 106 -13.63 -14.15 -2.27
C ARG A 106 -13.38 -12.95 -1.37
N LEU A 107 -14.47 -12.41 -0.81
CA LEU A 107 -14.45 -11.30 0.13
C LEU A 107 -13.75 -11.70 1.45
N PRO A 108 -13.15 -10.72 2.17
CA PRO A 108 -12.69 -10.96 3.53
C PRO A 108 -13.89 -11.23 4.45
N PRO A 109 -13.69 -11.78 5.66
CA PRO A 109 -14.77 -11.89 6.63
C PRO A 109 -15.26 -10.50 7.05
N GLU A 110 -16.58 -10.37 7.23
CA GLU A 110 -17.18 -9.15 7.78
C GLU A 110 -17.09 -9.18 9.32
N MET A 111 -16.23 -8.35 9.88
CA MET A 111 -15.96 -8.24 11.31
C MET A 111 -16.61 -6.97 11.89
N PRO A 112 -17.48 -7.08 12.91
CA PRO A 112 -18.07 -5.92 13.58
C PRO A 112 -16.99 -5.00 14.17
N GLY A 113 -17.14 -3.69 13.94
CA GLY A 113 -16.21 -2.67 14.44
C GLY A 113 -14.88 -2.56 13.69
N ALA A 114 -14.63 -3.40 12.67
CA ALA A 114 -13.43 -3.28 11.85
C ALA A 114 -13.47 -2.03 10.96
N THR A 115 -12.35 -1.31 10.92
CA THR A 115 -12.19 -0.10 10.09
C THR A 115 -11.76 -0.41 8.66
N TYR A 116 -11.22 -1.62 8.41
CA TYR A 116 -10.70 -2.06 7.10
C TYR A 116 -9.73 -1.06 6.47
N SER A 117 -8.64 -0.73 7.17
CA SER A 117 -7.54 0.08 6.58
C SER A 117 -7.01 -0.53 5.26
N HIS A 118 -7.18 -1.85 5.10
CA HIS A 118 -7.01 -2.57 3.85
C HIS A 118 -8.23 -3.46 3.64
N PHE A 119 -8.82 -3.42 2.44
CA PHE A 119 -9.89 -4.33 2.04
C PHE A 119 -9.36 -5.39 1.08
N VAL A 120 -9.08 -6.58 1.61
CA VAL A 120 -8.31 -7.62 0.92
C VAL A 120 -9.22 -8.68 0.33
N LEU A 121 -9.16 -8.86 -0.98
CA LEU A 121 -9.81 -9.93 -1.71
C LEU A 121 -8.87 -11.11 -1.88
N ARG A 122 -9.41 -12.33 -1.86
CA ARG A 122 -8.71 -13.53 -2.33
C ARG A 122 -9.10 -13.82 -3.77
N VAL A 123 -8.12 -14.06 -4.62
CA VAL A 123 -8.30 -14.31 -6.07
C VAL A 123 -7.49 -15.52 -6.51
N ARG A 124 -7.88 -16.14 -7.63
CA ARG A 124 -7.14 -17.30 -8.16
C ARG A 124 -5.80 -16.90 -8.78
N ASN A 125 -5.81 -15.87 -9.63
CA ASN A 125 -4.60 -15.34 -10.27
C ASN A 125 -4.48 -13.84 -9.97
N ARG A 126 -3.59 -13.48 -9.06
CA ARG A 126 -3.41 -12.09 -8.60
C ARG A 126 -2.92 -11.19 -9.72
N ASP A 127 -1.96 -11.65 -10.50
CA ASP A 127 -1.29 -10.83 -11.51
C ASP A 127 -2.25 -10.49 -12.67
N GLU A 128 -3.13 -11.43 -13.04
CA GLU A 128 -4.23 -11.17 -13.97
C GLU A 128 -5.17 -10.07 -13.47
N TRP A 129 -5.50 -10.08 -12.18
CA TRP A 129 -6.34 -9.04 -11.58
C TRP A 129 -5.65 -7.68 -11.52
N VAL A 130 -4.34 -7.65 -11.21
CA VAL A 130 -3.56 -6.40 -11.25
C VAL A 130 -3.58 -5.81 -12.66
N LEU A 131 -3.35 -6.62 -13.70
CA LEU A 131 -3.43 -6.19 -15.09
C LEU A 131 -4.85 -5.74 -15.48
N HIS A 132 -5.88 -6.46 -15.05
CA HIS A 132 -7.27 -6.07 -15.24
C HIS A 132 -7.58 -4.70 -14.61
N GLY A 133 -7.13 -4.50 -13.37
CA GLY A 133 -7.23 -3.22 -12.67
C GLY A 133 -6.57 -2.08 -13.43
N LEU A 134 -5.32 -2.27 -13.84
CA LEU A 134 -4.56 -1.27 -14.61
C LEU A 134 -5.28 -0.88 -15.91
N ARG A 135 -5.82 -1.86 -16.65
CA ARG A 135 -6.62 -1.60 -17.88
C ARG A 135 -7.90 -0.83 -17.59
N ALA A 136 -8.52 -1.02 -16.43
CA ALA A 136 -9.69 -0.27 -15.96
C ALA A 136 -9.32 1.12 -15.36
N GLY A 137 -8.04 1.47 -15.32
CA GLY A 137 -7.54 2.70 -14.70
C GLY A 137 -7.63 2.68 -13.17
N ILE A 138 -7.61 1.49 -12.56
CA ILE A 138 -7.65 1.29 -11.11
C ILE A 138 -6.39 0.56 -10.68
N GLN A 139 -5.56 1.23 -9.90
CA GLN A 139 -4.41 0.58 -9.29
C GLN A 139 -4.87 -0.29 -8.12
N LEU A 140 -4.77 -1.61 -8.29
CA LEU A 140 -4.92 -2.58 -7.22
C LEU A 140 -3.58 -2.72 -6.50
N GLY A 141 -3.62 -2.83 -5.18
CA GLY A 141 -2.41 -3.02 -4.39
C GLY A 141 -2.23 -4.47 -3.95
N THR A 142 -1.00 -4.80 -3.63
CA THR A 142 -0.57 -6.01 -2.93
C THR A 142 -0.18 -5.59 -1.51
N LEU A 143 -0.56 -6.38 -0.48
CA LEU A 143 -0.23 -6.02 0.90
C LEU A 143 1.10 -6.62 1.34
N TYR A 144 1.25 -7.93 1.10
CA TYR A 144 2.48 -8.67 1.32
C TYR A 144 2.70 -9.56 0.12
N GLU A 145 3.82 -9.38 -0.57
CA GLU A 145 4.19 -10.20 -1.74
C GLU A 145 4.95 -11.47 -1.35
N TYR A 146 5.42 -11.52 -0.10
CA TYR A 146 6.16 -12.60 0.51
C TYR A 146 5.49 -13.11 1.79
N SER A 147 5.99 -14.25 2.27
CA SER A 147 5.66 -14.83 3.56
C SER A 147 6.92 -14.83 4.42
N MET A 148 6.86 -14.29 5.65
CA MET A 148 8.05 -14.22 6.51
C MET A 148 8.73 -15.59 6.74
N PRO A 149 7.99 -16.71 6.94
CA PRO A 149 8.59 -18.05 6.98
C PRO A 149 9.30 -18.52 5.70
N GLU A 150 9.05 -17.88 4.56
CA GLU A 150 9.76 -18.14 3.29
C GLU A 150 11.04 -17.29 3.17
N LEU A 151 11.26 -16.30 4.04
CA LEU A 151 12.45 -15.44 4.03
C LEU A 151 13.61 -16.09 4.82
N PRO A 152 14.84 -16.11 4.27
CA PRO A 152 16.00 -16.71 4.93
C PRO A 152 16.31 -16.15 6.32
N ASP A 153 16.09 -14.85 6.52
CA ASP A 153 16.51 -14.13 7.74
C ASP A 153 15.51 -14.20 8.89
N TYR A 154 14.27 -14.68 8.64
CA TYR A 154 13.17 -14.63 9.61
C TYR A 154 12.90 -15.95 10.36
N GLY A 155 13.73 -16.98 10.19
CA GLY A 155 13.79 -18.11 11.14
C GLY A 155 14.15 -19.46 10.52
N SER A 156 14.23 -20.46 11.40
CA SER A 156 14.56 -21.85 11.09
C SER A 156 13.36 -22.74 10.73
N SER A 157 12.16 -22.16 10.63
CA SER A 157 10.94 -22.91 10.36
C SER A 157 10.83 -23.18 8.87
N SER A 158 10.49 -24.42 8.48
CA SER A 158 10.21 -24.71 7.07
C SER A 158 9.02 -23.85 6.58
N PRO A 159 9.08 -23.32 5.35
CA PRO A 159 7.92 -22.75 4.66
C PRO A 159 6.66 -23.62 4.76
N ASP A 160 6.85 -24.95 4.77
CA ASP A 160 5.77 -25.94 4.87
C ASP A 160 5.03 -25.93 6.20
N ALA A 161 5.58 -25.31 7.24
CA ALA A 161 4.89 -25.14 8.52
C ALA A 161 3.76 -24.09 8.42
N PHE A 162 3.81 -23.20 7.43
CA PHE A 162 2.86 -22.09 7.27
C PHE A 162 2.32 -21.96 5.83
N PRO A 163 1.75 -23.03 5.26
CA PRO A 163 1.42 -23.07 3.83
C PRO A 163 0.33 -22.06 3.44
N GLU A 164 -0.58 -21.73 4.37
CA GLU A 164 -1.62 -20.74 4.11
C GLU A 164 -1.08 -19.30 4.07
N ALA A 165 0.01 -18.99 4.80
CA ALA A 165 0.61 -17.66 4.77
C ALA A 165 1.20 -17.35 3.38
N GLY A 166 2.01 -18.25 2.84
CA GLY A 166 2.55 -18.14 1.48
C GLY A 166 1.46 -18.11 0.42
N LYS A 167 0.44 -18.96 0.56
CA LYS A 167 -0.72 -18.96 -0.34
C LYS A 167 -1.46 -17.61 -0.31
N LEU A 168 -1.68 -17.03 0.86
CA LEU A 168 -2.35 -15.74 0.96
C LEU A 168 -1.51 -14.61 0.36
N ALA A 169 -0.20 -14.60 0.56
CA ALA A 169 0.69 -13.61 -0.07
C ALA A 169 0.55 -13.62 -1.60
N ARG A 170 0.51 -14.82 -2.20
CA ARG A 170 0.39 -15.02 -3.66
C ARG A 170 -1.01 -14.77 -4.23
N HIS A 171 -2.07 -14.93 -3.44
CA HIS A 171 -3.46 -14.96 -3.91
C HIS A 171 -4.34 -13.87 -3.32
N THR A 172 -3.76 -12.80 -2.80
CA THR A 172 -4.52 -11.66 -2.27
C THR A 172 -4.21 -10.36 -3.00
N LEU A 173 -5.20 -9.49 -3.07
CA LEU A 173 -5.07 -8.12 -3.54
C LEU A 173 -5.91 -7.20 -2.67
N HIS A 174 -5.56 -5.93 -2.58
CA HIS A 174 -6.35 -4.93 -1.85
C HIS A 174 -7.04 -3.96 -2.81
N LEU A 175 -8.30 -3.63 -2.50
CA LEU A 175 -9.05 -2.59 -3.19
C LEU A 175 -8.80 -1.21 -2.55
N PRO A 176 -8.87 -0.11 -3.33
CA PRO A 176 -8.76 1.24 -2.80
C PRO A 176 -9.85 1.58 -1.78
N VAL A 177 -9.47 1.93 -0.54
CA VAL A 177 -10.44 2.26 0.54
C VAL A 177 -10.44 3.72 0.96
N TRP A 178 -9.47 4.51 0.54
CA TRP A 178 -9.27 5.89 1.02
C TRP A 178 -10.33 6.90 0.54
N GLY A 179 -11.07 6.56 -0.53
CA GLY A 179 -12.00 7.46 -1.20
C GLY A 179 -13.47 7.33 -0.79
N GLY A 180 -13.79 6.49 0.21
CA GLY A 180 -15.16 6.29 0.67
C GLY A 180 -16.05 5.55 -0.33
N ALA A 181 -17.36 5.55 -0.07
CA ALA A 181 -18.35 4.86 -0.91
C ALA A 181 -18.33 5.32 -2.38
N ARG A 182 -18.00 6.60 -2.65
CA ARG A 182 -17.89 7.11 -4.02
C ARG A 182 -16.83 6.38 -4.82
N LEU A 183 -15.57 6.38 -4.35
CA LEU A 183 -14.50 5.66 -5.04
C LEU A 183 -14.79 4.17 -5.11
N ALA A 184 -15.36 3.58 -4.05
CA ALA A 184 -15.74 2.17 -4.05
C ALA A 184 -16.77 1.85 -5.15
N SER A 185 -17.72 2.75 -5.41
CA SER A 185 -18.69 2.60 -6.50
C SER A 185 -18.04 2.60 -7.88
N GLU A 186 -17.07 3.49 -8.13
CA GLU A 186 -16.29 3.52 -9.35
C GLU A 186 -15.46 2.24 -9.53
N VAL A 187 -14.85 1.73 -8.45
CA VAL A 187 -14.11 0.47 -8.47
C VAL A 187 -15.02 -0.71 -8.81
N VAL A 188 -16.19 -0.79 -8.17
CA VAL A 188 -17.16 -1.86 -8.46
C VAL A 188 -17.61 -1.82 -9.92
N GLY A 189 -17.99 -0.64 -10.40
CA GLY A 189 -18.52 -0.46 -11.75
C GLY A 189 -17.51 -0.69 -12.88
N ARG A 190 -16.21 -0.60 -12.63
CA ARG A 190 -15.17 -0.84 -13.66
C ARG A 190 -14.54 -2.21 -13.61
N LEU A 191 -14.52 -2.85 -12.44
CA LEU A 191 -13.85 -4.14 -12.28
C LEU A 191 -14.80 -5.33 -12.30
N PHE A 192 -16.06 -5.14 -11.91
CA PHE A 192 -16.98 -6.24 -11.63
C PHE A 192 -18.30 -6.19 -12.41
N LEU A 193 -18.59 -5.08 -13.09
CA LEU A 193 -19.75 -4.86 -13.94
C LEU A 193 -19.29 -4.54 -15.37
#